data_AF-A0A822HVD2-F1
#
_entry.id   AF-A0A822HVD2-F1
#
_cell.length_a   1.000
_cell.length_b   1.000
_cell.length_c   1.000
_cell.angle_alpha   90.00
_cell.angle_beta   90.00
_cell.angle_gamma   90.00
#
_symmetry.space_group_name_H-M   'P 1'
#
loop_
_entity.id
_entity.type
_entity.pdbx_description
1 polymer ?
#
loop_
_entity_poly.entity_id
_entity_poly.type
_entity_poly.pdbx_seq_one_letter_code
_entity_poly.pdbx_strand_id
1 'polypeptide(L)'
;EFKRMVKKLHKSGIEVILDVVYNHTGEGNQLGPTLSFKGIDNQSYYRLTENDKRFYFDYTGTGNTLNCRLPNVLRLIMDSLRYWILDMHVDGF
;
A
#
# COMPACT_ATOMS: atom_id res chain seq x y z
N GLU A 1 -11.66 5.66 -16.05
CA GLU A 1 -12.89 6.13 -15.39
C GLU A 1 -12.62 7.13 -14.26
N PHE A 2 -11.77 6.79 -13.28
CA PHE A 2 -11.45 7.63 -12.12
C PHE A 2 -11.07 9.10 -12.45
N LYS A 3 -10.10 9.33 -13.35
CA LYS A 3 -9.69 10.69 -13.74
C LYS A 3 -10.86 11.57 -14.22
N ARG A 4 -11.87 10.97 -14.86
CA ARG A 4 -13.07 11.67 -15.33
C ARG A 4 -14.00 12.04 -14.16
N MET A 5 -14.08 11.21 -13.13
CA MET A 5 -14.81 11.50 -11.90
C MET A 5 -14.16 12.68 -11.17
N VAL A 6 -12.86 12.63 -10.91
CA VAL A 6 -12.10 13.71 -10.26
C VAL A 6 -12.30 15.03 -11.01
N LYS A 7 -12.11 15.03 -12.34
CA LYS A 7 -12.34 16.22 -13.17
C LYS A 7 -13.76 16.79 -13.06
N LYS A 8 -14.78 15.94 -12.88
CA LYS A 8 -16.16 16.41 -12.69
C LYS A 8 -16.36 17.02 -11.31
N LEU A 9 -15.79 16.42 -10.26
CA LEU A 9 -15.85 16.94 -8.89
C LEU A 9 -15.14 18.29 -8.80
N HIS A 10 -13.94 18.41 -9.36
CA HIS A 10 -13.19 19.67 -9.41
C HIS A 10 -13.92 20.77 -10.19
N LYS A 11 -14.60 20.44 -11.30
CA LYS A 11 -15.44 21.41 -12.02
C LYS A 11 -16.59 21.96 -11.17
N SER A 12 -17.02 21.22 -10.15
CA SER A 12 -18.01 21.64 -9.18
C SER A 12 -17.40 22.24 -7.90
N GLY A 13 -16.08 22.44 -7.86
CA GLY A 13 -15.38 22.98 -6.69
C GLY A 13 -15.27 22.02 -5.51
N ILE A 14 -15.29 20.70 -5.74
CA ILE A 14 -15.23 19.68 -4.70
C ILE A 14 -13.87 18.98 -4.74
N GLU A 15 -13.15 19.00 -3.62
CA GLU A 15 -11.90 18.26 -3.42
C GLU A 15 -12.13 16.75 -3.22
N VAL A 16 -11.12 15.95 -3.53
CA VAL A 16 -11.12 14.49 -3.44
C VAL A 16 -10.01 14.04 -2.50
N ILE A 17 -10.41 13.54 -1.33
CA ILE A 17 -9.51 12.86 -0.38
C ILE A 17 -9.73 11.36 -0.49
N LEU A 18 -8.64 10.59 -0.53
CA LEU A 18 -8.69 9.12 -0.61
C LEU A 18 -8.20 8.46 0.66
N ASP A 19 -9.03 7.61 1.25
CA ASP A 19 -8.58 6.67 2.28
C ASP A 19 -7.60 5.66 1.66
N VAL A 20 -6.41 5.53 2.25
CA VAL A 20 -5.31 4.72 1.72
C VAL A 20 -4.82 3.70 2.74
N VAL A 21 -4.59 2.48 2.27
CA VAL A 21 -4.01 1.40 3.06
C VAL A 21 -2.60 1.09 2.55
N TYR A 22 -1.59 1.50 3.32
CA TYR A 22 -0.17 1.14 3.09
C TYR A 22 0.41 0.26 4.20
N ASN A 23 -0.37 -0.06 5.23
CA ASN A 23 0.11 -0.80 6.39
C ASN A 23 0.08 -2.33 6.18
N HIS A 24 -0.79 -2.85 5.32
CA HIS A 24 -0.92 -4.28 5.01
C HIS A 24 -1.33 -4.52 3.56
N THR A 25 -1.38 -5.79 3.16
CA THR A 25 -1.79 -6.23 1.82
C THR A 25 -2.79 -7.38 1.88
N GLY A 26 -3.51 -7.60 0.77
CA GLY A 26 -4.42 -8.75 0.61
C GLY A 26 -3.73 -10.12 0.54
N GLU A 27 -2.39 -10.20 0.60
CA GLU A 27 -1.68 -11.49 0.61
C GLU A 27 -1.70 -12.20 1.97
N GLY A 28 -2.21 -11.54 3.02
CA GLY A 28 -2.36 -12.11 4.36
C GLY A 28 -1.06 -12.65 4.97
N ASN A 29 -1.19 -13.62 5.88
CA ASN A 29 -0.07 -14.25 6.57
C ASN A 29 0.55 -15.41 5.74
N GLN A 30 1.30 -16.30 6.39
CA GLN A 30 1.95 -17.46 5.76
C GLN A 30 1.00 -18.46 5.09
N LEU A 31 -0.28 -18.47 5.47
CA LEU A 31 -1.32 -19.29 4.85
C LEU A 31 -2.10 -18.52 3.77
N GLY A 32 -1.87 -17.22 3.65
CA GLY A 32 -2.47 -16.39 2.61
C GLY A 32 -1.84 -16.64 1.24
N PRO A 33 -2.48 -16.13 0.16
CA PRO A 33 -2.07 -16.41 -1.20
C PRO A 33 -0.70 -15.78 -1.54
N THR A 34 -0.13 -16.20 -2.66
CA THR A 34 1.06 -15.58 -3.28
C THR A 34 0.65 -15.00 -4.62
N LEU A 35 0.48 -13.68 -4.66
CA LEU A 35 -0.06 -12.93 -5.79
C LEU A 35 0.91 -11.85 -6.31
N SER A 36 1.71 -11.24 -5.42
CA SER A 36 2.56 -10.10 -5.74
C SER A 36 3.83 -10.07 -4.90
N PHE A 37 3.88 -9.25 -3.84
CA PHE A 37 5.07 -8.95 -3.04
C PHE A 37 5.67 -10.20 -2.40
N LYS A 38 4.82 -11.12 -1.92
CA LYS A 38 5.26 -12.39 -1.32
C LYS A 38 6.06 -13.23 -2.32
N GLY A 39 5.67 -13.22 -3.60
CA GLY A 39 6.34 -13.98 -4.66
C GLY A 39 7.57 -13.27 -5.24
N ILE A 40 7.60 -11.93 -5.21
CA ILE A 40 8.70 -11.13 -5.74
C ILE A 40 9.87 -11.08 -4.74
N ASP A 41 9.60 -10.63 -3.51
CA ASP A 41 10.61 -10.54 -2.45
C ASP A 41 9.94 -10.42 -1.07
N ASN A 42 9.53 -11.56 -0.52
CA ASN A 42 8.81 -11.63 0.75
C ASN A 42 9.54 -10.94 1.91
N GLN A 43 10.86 -11.14 2.03
CA GLN A 43 11.64 -10.65 3.16
C GLN A 43 11.80 -9.13 3.10
N SER A 44 11.87 -8.55 1.90
CA SER A 44 11.92 -7.11 1.76
C SER A 44 10.58 -6.44 2.04
N TYR A 45 9.48 -6.97 1.48
CA TYR A 45 8.18 -6.29 1.54
C TYR A 45 7.46 -6.44 2.87
N TYR A 46 7.68 -7.51 3.62
CA TYR A 46 6.95 -7.78 4.85
C TYR A 46 7.83 -7.80 6.09
N ARG A 47 7.25 -7.39 7.23
CA ARG A 47 7.87 -7.56 8.53
C ARG A 47 7.74 -9.02 8.95
N LEU A 48 8.83 -9.77 8.86
CA LEU A 48 8.89 -11.16 9.30
C LEU A 48 9.32 -11.24 10.77
N THR A 49 8.92 -12.29 11.47
CA THR A 49 9.37 -12.48 12.86
C THR A 49 10.86 -12.79 12.90
N GLU A 50 11.54 -12.30 13.95
CA GLU A 50 13.01 -12.42 14.05
C GLU A 50 13.47 -13.86 14.26
N ASN A 51 12.69 -14.63 15.05
CA ASN A 51 13.02 -16.01 15.41
C ASN A 51 12.63 -17.02 14.33
N ASP A 52 11.58 -16.74 13.55
CA ASP A 52 11.15 -17.60 12.45
C ASP A 52 10.59 -16.77 11.28
N LYS A 53 11.42 -16.61 10.25
CA LYS A 53 11.08 -15.84 9.05
C LYS A 53 9.95 -16.47 8.21
N ARG A 54 9.46 -17.67 8.56
CA ARG A 54 8.23 -18.22 8.00
C ARG A 54 7.00 -17.39 8.39
N PHE A 55 7.02 -16.75 9.55
CA PHE A 55 5.88 -16.01 10.11
C PHE A 55 6.05 -14.49 9.99
N TYR A 56 4.92 -13.80 10.06
CA TYR A 56 4.79 -12.36 9.86
C TYR A 56 4.48 -11.67 11.19
N PHE A 57 5.05 -10.49 11.42
CA PHE A 57 4.53 -9.58 12.43
C PHE A 57 3.25 -8.93 11.89
N ASP A 58 2.18 -9.03 12.67
CA ASP A 58 0.87 -8.46 12.35
C ASP A 58 0.52 -7.38 13.38
N TYR A 59 0.90 -6.14 13.07
CA TYR A 59 0.50 -4.96 13.85
C TYR A 59 -0.83 -4.36 13.37
N THR A 60 -1.44 -4.93 12.33
CA THR A 60 -2.62 -4.39 11.65
C THR A 60 -3.88 -5.22 11.91
N GLY A 61 -3.73 -6.46 12.39
CA GLY A 61 -4.82 -7.43 12.55
C GLY A 61 -5.25 -8.09 11.24
N THR A 62 -4.42 -8.05 10.20
CA THR A 62 -4.75 -8.50 8.83
C THR A 62 -3.80 -9.56 8.28
N GLY A 63 -2.95 -10.11 9.14
CA GLY A 63 -2.03 -11.20 8.86
C GLY A 63 -0.64 -10.78 8.38
N ASN A 64 -0.43 -9.53 7.96
CA ASN A 64 0.89 -9.02 7.60
C ASN A 64 1.01 -7.52 7.89
N THR A 65 2.25 -7.06 8.04
CA THR A 65 2.57 -5.63 8.05
C THR A 65 3.64 -5.34 7.00
N LEU A 66 3.41 -4.32 6.17
CA LEU A 66 4.35 -3.87 5.14
C LEU A 66 5.61 -3.26 5.79
N ASN A 67 6.78 -3.54 5.24
CA ASN A 67 8.06 -3.17 5.83
C ASN A 67 8.56 -1.80 5.35
N CYS A 68 7.91 -0.73 5.81
CA CYS A 68 8.29 0.65 5.47
C CYS A 68 9.68 1.09 6.00
N ARG A 69 10.39 0.23 6.74
CA ARG A 69 11.76 0.49 7.21
C ARG A 69 12.78 0.28 6.10
N LEU A 70 12.44 -0.47 5.05
CA LEU A 70 13.32 -0.66 3.91
C LEU A 70 13.13 0.46 2.87
N PRO A 71 14.22 1.10 2.40
CA PRO A 71 14.13 2.24 1.49
C PRO A 71 13.33 1.96 0.22
N ASN A 72 13.41 0.75 -0.33
CA ASN A 72 12.70 0.40 -1.56
C ASN A 72 11.17 0.30 -1.36
N VAL A 73 10.73 -0.18 -0.20
CA VAL A 73 9.31 -0.27 0.17
C VAL A 73 8.76 1.11 0.51
N LEU A 74 9.53 1.92 1.23
CA LEU A 74 9.19 3.32 1.46
C LEU A 74 9.06 4.08 0.15
N ARG A 75 10.00 3.88 -0.79
CA ARG A 75 9.94 4.48 -2.12
C ARG A 75 8.67 4.07 -2.86
N LEU A 76 8.29 2.79 -2.83
CA LEU A 76 7.03 2.33 -3.43
C LEU A 76 5.82 3.11 -2.89
N ILE A 77 5.72 3.30 -1.57
CA ILE A 77 4.63 4.08 -0.94
C ILE A 77 4.67 5.53 -1.42
N MET A 78 5.84 6.17 -1.36
CA MET A 78 6.01 7.57 -1.75
C MET A 78 5.70 7.80 -3.24
N ASP A 79 6.09 6.88 -4.12
CA ASP A 79 5.81 6.95 -5.55
C ASP A 79 4.31 6.76 -5.81
N SER A 80 3.64 5.86 -5.08
CA SER A 80 2.18 5.72 -5.15
C SER A 80 1.46 7.00 -4.71
N LEU A 81 1.84 7.61 -3.59
CA LEU A 81 1.27 8.89 -3.15
C LEU A 81 1.47 10.00 -4.18
N ARG A 82 2.67 10.13 -4.75
CA ARG A 82 2.94 11.08 -5.82
C ARG A 82 2.12 10.82 -7.07
N TYR A 83 1.98 9.55 -7.48
CA TYR A 83 1.15 9.18 -8.61
C TYR A 83 -0.31 9.62 -8.41
N TRP A 84 -0.87 9.37 -7.22
CA TRP A 84 -2.24 9.78 -6.93
C TRP A 84 -2.43 11.30 -6.94
N ILE A 85 -1.47 12.08 -6.44
CA ILE A 85 -1.51 13.54 -6.54
C ILE A 85 -1.30 14.01 -7.99
N LEU A 86 -0.16 13.68 -8.59
CA LEU A 86 0.31 14.26 -9.84
C LEU A 86 -0.46 13.75 -11.05
N ASP A 87 -0.74 12.45 -11.11
CA ASP A 87 -1.35 11.84 -12.28
C ASP A 87 -2.86 11.68 -12.14
N MET A 88 -3.34 11.43 -10.92
CA MET A 88 -4.77 11.18 -10.66
C MET A 88 -5.50 12.41 -10.09
N HIS A 89 -4.77 13.47 -9.73
CA HIS A 89 -5.30 14.74 -9.20
C HIS A 89 -6.11 14.56 -7.91
N VAL A 90 -5.68 13.65 -7.05
CA VAL A 90 -6.18 13.53 -5.67
C VAL A 90 -5.63 14.69 -4.85
N ASP A 91 -6.46 15.28 -3.99
CA ASP A 91 -6.14 16.50 -3.24
C ASP A 91 -5.58 16.18 -1.83
N GLY A 92 -5.81 14.96 -1.33
CA GLY A 92 -5.29 14.49 -0.05
C GLY A 92 -5.53 13.01 0.20
N PHE A 93 -4.98 12.51 1.32
CA PHE A 93 -5.13 11.13 1.78
C PHE A 93 -5.46 11.09 3.27
#